data_AF-A0A1V4R5B6-F1
#
_entry.id   AF-A0A1V4R5B6-F1
#
_cell.length_a   1.000
_cell.length_b   1.000
_cell.length_c   1.000
_cell.angle_alpha   90.00
_cell.angle_beta   90.00
_cell.angle_gamma   90.00
#
_symmetry.space_group_name_H-M   'P 1'
#
loop_
_entity.id
_entity.type
_entity.pdbx_description
1 polymer ?
#
loop_
_entity_poly.entity_id
_entity_poly.type
_entity_poly.pdbx_seq_one_letter_code
_entity_poly.pdbx_strand_id
1 'polypeptide(L)'
;MHAYTELNNSTEMVETFDNTFPAPSNLQINQDNVHTFSLVWDDNSEGENGFTIERKIDNGDYLQIGTNTSNDTIFVDDINSENQFEIVYYKITAFYQTSFSDSLAGNYSIEFPAPTNLTYNQLTIISIELTWDDNSINEDGFKIDKKVGSNNWQEEFAIISENTEEWTDTNAEINEDIQYRVYAYSGSNQSDSIETGVIDNTFPAPENLEFSIENISYPTVDIHLEWDYAASGIEGFKVLKNGILLSNIILPEVTEWIDVSLNVGDIVSYQVLAFYQSYNSAYSNEVICGVAPEGMIFVQGGTFEMGDHYNEGNSDELPIHEVTLDDFFIGEFEVTQAEFVAIYGSNPGSGYGDGDDYPVYNVTWNEAATYCNLKSQQEGLTPCYNLSSWSCDYEANGYRLPTEAEWEYAARGGLNWEDNYRFSGISTVLNYVAWYATNSGSQSHEVGTKADNQLDIHDMSGNVWEWCNDWYSSETINPPSYYQTCYDQGTVNNPTGPVSGNDRVARGGGWYSYDSECRVAVRFHSAPNITNHNIGFRLVRTH
;
A
#
# COMPACT_ATOMS: atom_id res chain seq x y z
N MET A 1 3.90 -21.56 125.46
CA MET A 1 2.91 -20.46 125.45
C MET A 1 2.61 -20.18 123.97
N HIS A 2 1.40 -20.52 123.51
CA HIS A 2 0.77 -20.25 122.19
C HIS A 2 1.32 -21.05 120.98
N ALA A 3 0.60 -22.07 120.45
CA ALA A 3 -0.53 -22.05 119.49
C ALA A 3 -0.03 -21.84 118.04
N TYR A 4 -0.28 -22.72 117.06
CA TYR A 4 -1.57 -22.86 116.34
C TYR A 4 -1.77 -24.23 115.65
N THR A 5 -3.05 -24.51 115.40
CA THR A 5 -3.77 -25.65 114.81
C THR A 5 -3.80 -25.69 113.26
N GLU A 6 -4.43 -26.76 112.72
CA GLU A 6 -5.01 -26.93 111.35
C GLU A 6 -4.08 -27.59 110.30
N LEU A 7 -4.48 -28.46 109.36
CA LEU A 7 -5.71 -29.20 109.04
C LEU A 7 -5.34 -30.32 108.02
N ASN A 8 -6.27 -31.25 107.81
CA ASN A 8 -6.27 -32.38 106.85
C ASN A 8 -5.87 -32.07 105.39
N ASN A 9 -5.60 -33.18 104.67
CA ASN A 9 -5.62 -33.43 103.22
C ASN A 9 -4.27 -33.43 102.50
N SER A 10 -3.57 -34.58 102.53
CA SER A 10 -2.68 -34.95 101.44
C SER A 10 -3.50 -35.52 100.29
N THR A 11 -3.80 -34.69 99.30
CA THR A 11 -4.25 -35.10 97.97
C THR A 11 -3.15 -35.95 97.34
N GLU A 12 -3.47 -37.19 96.94
CA GLU A 12 -2.66 -37.94 95.98
C GLU A 12 -2.54 -37.11 94.70
N MET A 13 -1.32 -36.68 94.38
CA MET A 13 -0.97 -36.29 93.02
C MET A 13 -0.94 -37.58 92.20
N VAL A 14 -2.06 -37.89 91.54
CA VAL A 14 -2.04 -38.81 90.41
C VAL A 14 -1.29 -38.08 89.30
N GLU A 15 0.01 -38.35 89.15
CA GLU A 15 0.69 -38.09 87.89
C GLU A 15 0.07 -39.03 86.85
N THR A 16 -0.95 -38.52 86.14
CA THR A 16 -1.34 -39.10 84.87
C THR A 16 -0.18 -38.85 83.91
N PHE A 17 0.64 -39.87 83.66
CA PHE A 17 1.53 -39.85 82.51
C PHE A 17 0.66 -39.78 81.27
N ASP A 18 0.68 -38.63 80.62
CA ASP A 18 0.06 -38.48 79.31
C ASP A 18 0.93 -39.23 78.30
N ASN A 19 0.52 -40.44 77.96
CA ASN A 19 1.15 -41.25 76.93
C ASN A 19 0.54 -40.92 75.56
N THR A 20 0.31 -39.62 75.31
CA THR A 20 -0.13 -39.12 74.00
C THR A 20 1.04 -39.24 73.04
N PHE A 21 0.78 -39.92 71.93
CA PHE A 21 1.70 -40.05 70.81
C PHE A 21 1.20 -39.09 69.72
N PRO A 22 1.65 -37.83 69.73
CA PRO A 22 1.01 -36.75 68.98
C PRO A 22 1.26 -36.90 67.48
N ALA A 23 0.24 -36.58 66.69
CA ALA A 23 0.35 -36.55 65.24
C ALA A 23 1.36 -35.48 64.79
N PRO A 24 2.03 -35.69 63.64
CA PRO A 24 2.76 -34.62 62.96
C PRO A 24 1.85 -33.40 62.69
N SER A 25 2.44 -32.22 62.48
CA SER A 25 1.66 -31.01 62.11
C SER A 25 2.30 -30.25 60.94
N ASN A 26 1.60 -29.22 60.45
CA ASN A 26 2.11 -28.24 59.49
C ASN A 26 2.66 -28.82 58.17
N LEU A 27 1.98 -29.81 57.59
CA LEU A 27 2.36 -30.37 56.30
C LEU A 27 2.38 -29.27 55.22
N GLN A 28 3.54 -29.07 54.63
CA GLN A 28 3.76 -28.32 53.39
C GLN A 28 3.98 -29.32 52.25
N ILE A 29 3.29 -29.11 51.14
CA ILE A 29 3.45 -29.89 49.91
C ILE A 29 3.91 -28.90 48.85
N ASN A 30 5.12 -29.10 48.32
CA ASN A 30 5.66 -28.29 47.23
C ASN A 30 5.76 -29.18 45.99
N GLN A 31 5.16 -28.75 44.88
CA GLN A 31 5.36 -29.40 43.59
C GLN A 31 6.71 -28.97 43.02
N ASP A 32 7.63 -29.91 42.85
CA ASP A 32 8.98 -29.64 42.32
C ASP A 32 9.00 -29.72 40.79
N ASN A 33 8.18 -30.60 40.19
CA ASN A 33 7.82 -30.64 38.76
C ASN A 33 6.49 -31.37 38.57
N VAL A 34 6.03 -31.62 37.34
CA VAL A 34 4.74 -32.30 37.09
C VAL A 34 4.65 -33.75 37.61
N HIS A 35 5.79 -34.35 37.98
CA HIS A 35 5.90 -35.71 38.49
C HIS A 35 6.42 -35.81 39.94
N THR A 36 6.93 -34.74 40.56
CA THR A 36 7.64 -34.83 41.84
C THR A 36 7.19 -33.80 42.86
N PHE A 37 7.15 -34.22 44.13
CA PHE A 37 6.64 -33.43 45.25
C PHE A 37 7.56 -33.54 46.46
N SER A 38 7.90 -32.40 47.06
CA SER A 38 8.57 -32.33 48.35
C SER A 38 7.57 -32.10 49.47
N LEU A 39 7.52 -33.04 50.41
CA LEU A 39 6.70 -33.00 51.62
C LEU A 39 7.56 -32.59 52.80
N VAL A 40 7.13 -31.59 53.57
CA VAL A 40 7.79 -31.15 54.80
C VAL A 40 6.76 -31.05 55.92
N TRP A 41 7.05 -31.59 57.10
CA TRP A 41 6.15 -31.49 58.26
C TRP A 41 6.93 -31.19 59.56
N ASP A 42 6.19 -30.85 60.60
CA ASP A 42 6.73 -30.69 61.96
C ASP A 42 6.56 -32.00 62.73
N ASP A 43 7.66 -32.44 63.36
CA ASP A 43 7.66 -33.53 64.31
C ASP A 43 7.19 -33.05 65.68
N ASN A 44 6.11 -33.64 66.18
CA ASN A 44 5.58 -33.37 67.51
C ASN A 44 5.84 -34.51 68.49
N SER A 45 6.30 -35.66 68.01
CA SER A 45 6.51 -36.86 68.82
C SER A 45 7.92 -36.85 69.42
N GLU A 46 8.06 -37.46 70.61
CA GLU A 46 9.37 -37.79 71.17
C GLU A 46 9.49 -39.31 71.30
N GLY A 47 10.45 -39.91 70.60
CA GLY A 47 10.81 -41.32 70.74
C GLY A 47 10.12 -42.28 69.77
N GLU A 48 9.50 -41.75 68.72
CA GLU A 48 9.00 -42.47 67.56
C GLU A 48 10.12 -43.26 66.83
N ASN A 49 9.73 -44.31 66.11
CA ASN A 49 10.65 -44.99 65.19
C ASN A 49 10.74 -44.27 63.83
N GLY A 50 9.71 -43.50 63.48
CA GLY A 50 9.67 -42.70 62.26
C GLY A 50 8.26 -42.36 61.83
N PHE A 51 8.10 -42.09 60.52
CA PHE A 51 6.84 -41.71 59.89
C PHE A 51 6.52 -42.63 58.73
N THR A 52 5.26 -43.01 58.58
CA THR A 52 4.73 -43.62 57.35
C THR A 52 4.14 -42.52 56.47
N ILE A 53 4.50 -42.53 55.19
CA ILE A 53 3.95 -41.62 54.19
C ILE A 53 3.04 -42.44 53.29
N GLU A 54 1.76 -42.09 53.26
CA GLU A 54 0.78 -42.67 52.37
C GLU A 54 0.29 -41.64 51.35
N ARG A 55 0.05 -42.09 50.12
CA ARG A 55 -0.47 -41.28 49.03
C ARG A 55 -1.68 -41.92 48.39
N LYS A 56 -2.64 -41.11 47.98
CA LYS A 56 -3.60 -41.48 46.94
C LYS A 56 -3.68 -40.41 45.87
N ILE A 57 -4.12 -40.79 44.69
CA ILE A 57 -4.38 -39.89 43.57
C ILE A 57 -5.88 -39.89 43.34
N ASP A 58 -6.48 -38.70 43.27
CA ASP A 58 -7.91 -38.48 43.12
C ASP A 58 -8.77 -39.32 44.10
N ASN A 59 -9.60 -40.20 43.54
CA ASN A 59 -10.52 -41.08 44.24
C ASN A 59 -9.94 -42.48 44.50
N GLY A 60 -8.65 -42.68 44.23
CA GLY A 60 -7.95 -43.94 44.51
C GLY A 60 -7.81 -44.23 46.01
N ASP A 61 -7.23 -45.39 46.31
CA ASP A 61 -6.92 -45.81 47.67
C ASP A 61 -5.56 -45.26 48.14
N TYR A 62 -5.42 -45.03 49.45
CA TYR A 62 -4.13 -44.68 50.04
C TYR A 62 -3.18 -45.89 49.98
N LEU A 63 -1.98 -45.64 49.47
CA LEU A 63 -0.87 -46.59 49.44
C LEU A 63 0.31 -46.00 50.21
N GLN A 64 0.94 -46.80 51.06
CA GLN A 64 2.18 -46.39 51.71
C GLN A 64 3.31 -46.33 50.68
N ILE A 65 3.80 -45.12 50.39
CA ILE A 65 4.84 -44.86 49.40
C ILE A 65 6.24 -44.81 50.01
N GLY A 66 6.34 -44.67 51.34
CA GLY A 66 7.62 -44.63 52.01
C GLY A 66 7.53 -44.60 53.53
N THR A 67 8.70 -44.63 54.15
CA THR A 67 8.88 -44.36 55.57
C THR A 67 10.11 -43.51 55.79
N ASN A 68 10.02 -42.54 56.69
CA ASN A 68 11.17 -41.81 57.19
C ASN A 68 11.59 -42.34 58.56
N THR A 69 12.87 -42.15 58.92
CA THR A 69 13.35 -42.42 60.28
C THR A 69 12.89 -41.34 61.27
N SER A 70 13.02 -41.59 62.57
CA SER A 70 12.76 -40.59 63.62
C SER A 70 13.41 -39.23 63.31
N ASN A 71 12.70 -38.13 63.58
CA ASN A 71 13.11 -36.74 63.28
C ASN A 71 13.42 -36.40 61.80
N ASP A 72 13.23 -37.33 60.86
CA ASP A 72 13.39 -37.04 59.42
C ASP A 72 12.04 -36.59 58.84
N THR A 73 11.89 -35.28 58.67
CA THR A 73 10.60 -34.66 58.36
C THR A 73 10.46 -34.17 56.92
N ILE A 74 11.29 -34.69 56.01
CA ILE A 74 11.27 -34.35 54.58
C ILE A 74 11.14 -35.62 53.75
N PHE A 75 10.19 -35.66 52.82
CA PHE A 75 10.02 -36.78 51.90
C PHE A 75 9.84 -36.27 50.47
N VAL A 76 10.57 -36.84 49.52
CA VAL A 76 10.38 -36.56 48.09
C VAL A 76 9.60 -37.70 47.46
N ASP A 77 8.45 -37.38 46.89
CA ASP A 77 7.64 -38.30 46.13
C ASP A 77 7.84 -38.11 44.63
N ASP A 78 7.79 -39.22 43.89
CA ASP A 78 7.72 -39.24 42.43
C ASP A 78 6.46 -40.03 42.05
N ILE A 79 5.46 -39.32 41.56
CA ILE A 79 4.15 -39.89 41.24
C ILE A 79 4.17 -40.64 39.91
N ASN A 80 5.17 -40.42 39.04
CA ASN A 80 5.21 -40.92 37.66
C ASN A 80 3.81 -40.83 36.99
N SER A 81 3.10 -39.72 37.19
CA SER A 81 1.69 -39.61 36.77
C SER A 81 1.57 -39.50 35.25
N GLU A 82 0.53 -40.15 34.72
CA GLU A 82 0.19 -40.08 33.30
C GLU A 82 -0.71 -38.87 32.97
N ASN A 83 -1.22 -38.13 33.96
CA ASN A 83 -2.13 -37.00 33.76
C ASN A 83 -1.83 -35.79 34.67
N GLN A 84 -2.03 -34.58 34.10
CA GLN A 84 -1.77 -33.28 34.74
C GLN A 84 -2.91 -32.71 35.60
N PHE A 85 -4.07 -33.37 35.65
CA PHE A 85 -5.28 -32.84 36.30
C PHE A 85 -5.64 -33.57 37.61
N GLU A 86 -4.68 -34.31 38.15
CA GLU A 86 -4.89 -35.12 39.33
C GLU A 86 -4.74 -34.30 40.61
N ILE A 87 -5.50 -34.63 41.64
CA ILE A 87 -5.27 -34.15 43.01
C ILE A 87 -4.54 -35.26 43.76
N VAL A 88 -3.32 -34.97 44.20
CA VAL A 88 -2.56 -35.88 45.06
C VAL A 88 -2.90 -35.60 46.51
N TYR A 89 -3.17 -36.65 47.28
CA TYR A 89 -3.45 -36.57 48.71
C TYR A 89 -2.38 -37.34 49.48
N TYR A 90 -1.87 -36.74 50.55
CA TYR A 90 -0.88 -37.36 51.43
C TYR A 90 -1.43 -37.53 52.83
N LYS A 91 -0.97 -38.59 53.49
CA LYS A 91 -1.09 -38.81 54.93
C LYS A 91 0.27 -39.13 55.51
N ILE A 92 0.62 -38.44 56.58
CA ILE A 92 1.84 -38.68 57.35
C ILE A 92 1.41 -39.10 58.74
N THR A 93 1.88 -40.26 59.17
CA THR A 93 1.54 -40.85 60.47
C THR A 93 2.82 -41.22 61.19
N ALA A 94 3.04 -40.71 62.39
CA ALA A 94 4.15 -41.14 63.23
C ALA A 94 3.91 -42.60 63.66
N PHE A 95 4.96 -43.38 63.89
CA PHE A 95 4.82 -44.73 64.43
C PHE A 95 5.92 -45.09 65.44
N TYR A 96 5.56 -45.93 66.41
CA TYR A 96 6.49 -46.60 67.32
C TYR A 96 6.08 -48.06 67.46
N GLN A 97 6.96 -48.98 67.03
CA GLN A 97 6.65 -50.41 66.91
C GLN A 97 5.35 -50.66 66.11
N THR A 98 4.28 -51.09 66.77
CA THR A 98 2.97 -51.35 66.15
C THR A 98 1.92 -50.27 66.47
N SER A 99 2.32 -49.18 67.14
CA SER A 99 1.46 -48.08 67.53
C SER A 99 1.63 -46.90 66.57
N PHE A 100 0.52 -46.24 66.23
CA PHE A 100 0.46 -45.15 65.26
C PHE A 100 -0.22 -43.94 65.89
N SER A 101 0.17 -42.74 65.45
CA SER A 101 -0.54 -41.49 65.80
C SER A 101 -1.80 -41.35 64.96
N ASP A 102 -2.57 -40.29 65.20
CA ASP A 102 -3.49 -39.80 64.16
C ASP A 102 -2.68 -39.33 62.93
N SER A 103 -3.29 -39.35 61.74
CA SER A 103 -2.63 -38.95 60.50
C SER A 103 -2.74 -37.45 60.25
N LEU A 104 -1.63 -36.81 59.90
CA LEU A 104 -1.62 -35.49 59.27
C LEU A 104 -1.94 -35.64 57.79
N ALA A 105 -3.02 -35.03 57.31
CA ALA A 105 -3.43 -35.13 55.91
C ALA A 105 -3.31 -33.78 55.19
N GLY A 106 -2.95 -33.84 53.91
CA GLY A 106 -2.98 -32.70 53.01
C GLY A 106 -3.20 -33.15 51.57
N ASN A 107 -3.43 -32.20 50.68
CA ASN A 107 -3.57 -32.47 49.25
C ASN A 107 -3.03 -31.32 48.42
N TYR A 108 -2.73 -31.61 47.15
CA TYR A 108 -2.21 -30.65 46.19
C TYR A 108 -2.81 -30.96 44.81
N SER A 109 -3.24 -29.92 44.09
CA SER A 109 -3.69 -30.04 42.69
C SER A 109 -2.50 -29.84 41.80
N ILE A 110 -2.18 -30.82 40.94
CA ILE A 110 -1.06 -30.68 40.01
C ILE A 110 -1.33 -29.48 39.09
N GLU A 111 -0.34 -28.61 38.92
CA GLU A 111 -0.38 -27.50 37.97
C GLU A 111 0.72 -27.69 36.91
N PHE A 112 0.36 -27.50 35.63
CA PHE A 112 1.33 -27.41 34.54
C PHE A 112 1.04 -26.16 33.69
N PRO A 113 1.59 -25.00 34.07
CA PRO A 113 1.21 -23.71 33.52
C PRO A 113 1.64 -23.57 32.06
N ALA A 114 0.69 -23.16 31.21
CA ALA A 114 0.95 -22.88 29.81
C ALA A 114 1.93 -21.70 29.64
N PRO A 115 2.72 -21.70 28.55
CA PRO A 115 3.46 -20.51 28.15
C PRO A 115 2.50 -19.34 27.90
N THR A 116 2.98 -18.11 28.11
CA THR A 116 2.19 -16.89 27.93
C THR A 116 2.85 -15.92 26.98
N ASN A 117 2.14 -14.85 26.61
CA ASN A 117 2.69 -13.75 25.79
C ASN A 117 3.32 -14.22 24.47
N LEU A 118 2.72 -15.22 23.83
CA LEU A 118 3.13 -15.66 22.50
C LEU A 118 2.96 -14.52 21.50
N THR A 119 4.07 -14.04 20.97
CA THR A 119 4.11 -13.04 19.89
C THR A 119 4.90 -13.58 18.71
N TYR A 120 4.77 -12.91 17.58
CA TYR A 120 5.50 -13.27 16.36
C TYR A 120 6.11 -12.03 15.71
N ASN A 121 7.16 -12.28 14.95
CA ASN A 121 7.84 -11.29 14.11
C ASN A 121 8.16 -11.93 12.75
N GLN A 122 7.62 -11.38 11.66
CA GLN A 122 7.90 -11.85 10.31
C GLN A 122 9.27 -11.30 9.87
N LEU A 123 10.28 -12.17 9.81
CA LEU A 123 11.65 -11.76 9.46
C LEU A 123 11.84 -11.63 7.95
N THR A 124 11.26 -12.56 7.19
CA THR A 124 11.33 -12.63 5.72
C THR A 124 10.02 -13.21 5.18
N ILE A 125 9.83 -13.21 3.86
CA ILE A 125 8.68 -13.86 3.21
C ILE A 125 8.58 -15.38 3.47
N ILE A 126 9.65 -16.01 3.94
CA ILE A 126 9.71 -17.45 4.24
C ILE A 126 10.03 -17.74 5.72
N SER A 127 10.09 -16.72 6.58
CA SER A 127 10.47 -16.97 7.97
C SER A 127 9.78 -16.11 9.01
N ILE A 128 9.26 -16.77 10.04
CA ILE A 128 8.51 -16.18 11.14
C ILE A 128 9.17 -16.61 12.45
N GLU A 129 9.57 -15.63 13.25
CA GLU A 129 10.06 -15.83 14.60
C GLU A 129 8.89 -15.77 15.59
N LEU A 130 8.88 -16.67 16.56
CA LEU A 130 7.95 -16.74 17.67
C LEU A 130 8.71 -16.52 18.97
N THR A 131 8.10 -15.78 19.89
CA THR A 131 8.61 -15.61 21.26
C THR A 131 7.49 -15.77 22.27
N TRP A 132 7.77 -16.34 23.44
CA TRP A 132 6.81 -16.53 24.53
C TRP A 132 7.52 -16.51 25.88
N ASP A 133 6.75 -16.31 26.95
CA ASP A 133 7.25 -16.45 28.32
C ASP A 133 7.10 -17.89 28.79
N ASP A 134 8.17 -18.44 29.33
CA ASP A 134 8.16 -19.73 30.02
C ASP A 134 7.61 -19.57 31.44
N ASN A 135 6.49 -20.25 31.71
CA ASN A 135 5.91 -20.34 33.04
C ASN A 135 6.05 -21.74 33.64
N SER A 136 6.48 -22.72 32.84
CA SER A 136 6.62 -24.11 33.24
C SER A 136 7.84 -24.30 34.15
N ILE A 137 7.79 -25.37 34.95
CA ILE A 137 8.88 -25.70 35.87
C ILE A 137 9.29 -27.14 35.55
N ASN A 138 10.53 -27.31 35.08
CA ASN A 138 11.16 -28.59 34.76
C ASN A 138 10.37 -29.40 33.70
N GLU A 139 9.86 -28.72 32.68
CA GLU A 139 9.38 -29.31 31.44
C GLU A 139 10.52 -29.98 30.66
N ASP A 140 10.21 -31.00 29.86
CA ASP A 140 11.19 -31.59 28.92
C ASP A 140 11.46 -30.64 27.73
N GLY A 141 10.51 -29.72 27.48
CA GLY A 141 10.59 -28.70 26.46
C GLY A 141 9.23 -28.17 26.02
N PHE A 142 9.20 -27.60 24.82
CA PHE A 142 7.98 -27.09 24.19
C PHE A 142 7.72 -27.77 22.85
N LYS A 143 6.44 -27.92 22.55
CA LYS A 143 5.96 -28.33 21.24
C LYS A 143 5.26 -27.16 20.57
N ILE A 144 5.49 -27.04 19.27
CA ILE A 144 4.87 -26.04 18.41
C ILE A 144 4.08 -26.78 17.36
N ASP A 145 2.80 -26.45 17.25
CA ASP A 145 1.97 -26.89 16.13
C ASP A 145 1.75 -25.73 15.17
N LYS A 146 1.55 -26.06 13.90
CA LYS A 146 1.37 -25.08 12.82
C LYS A 146 0.07 -25.34 12.08
N LYS A 147 -0.62 -24.29 11.70
CA LYS A 147 -1.82 -24.36 10.85
C LYS A 147 -1.66 -23.42 9.67
N VAL A 148 -1.96 -23.93 8.48
CA VAL A 148 -1.85 -23.20 7.21
C VAL A 148 -3.24 -23.13 6.56
N GLY A 149 -3.73 -21.91 6.36
CA GLY A 149 -5.05 -21.60 5.85
C GLY A 149 -6.17 -22.28 6.65
N SER A 150 -7.05 -22.98 5.93
CA SER A 150 -8.18 -23.71 6.52
C SER A 150 -7.86 -25.16 6.91
N ASN A 151 -6.61 -25.59 6.80
CA ASN A 151 -6.20 -26.95 7.13
C ASN A 151 -6.31 -27.22 8.65
N ASN A 152 -6.23 -28.50 9.02
CA ASN A 152 -6.07 -28.89 10.42
C ASN A 152 -4.66 -28.52 10.92
N TRP A 153 -4.52 -28.44 12.24
CA TRP A 153 -3.22 -28.31 12.89
C TRP A 153 -2.30 -29.47 12.48
N GLN A 154 -1.09 -29.11 12.06
CA GLN A 154 0.05 -30.00 11.98
C GLN A 154 0.67 -30.06 13.37
N GLU A 155 0.32 -31.12 14.08
CA GLU A 155 0.81 -31.43 15.42
C GLU A 155 2.32 -31.71 15.39
N GLU A 156 3.04 -31.28 16.44
CA GLU A 156 4.48 -31.48 16.63
C GLU A 156 5.31 -30.98 15.43
N PHE A 157 4.93 -29.83 14.87
CA PHE A 157 5.69 -29.19 13.79
C PHE A 157 7.15 -28.94 14.22
N ALA A 158 7.35 -28.49 15.46
CA ALA A 158 8.66 -28.40 16.08
C ALA A 158 8.63 -28.87 17.54
N ILE A 159 9.77 -29.38 18.00
CA ILE A 159 10.04 -29.75 19.40
C ILE A 159 11.33 -29.05 19.78
N ILE A 160 11.29 -28.26 20.84
CA ILE A 160 12.42 -27.45 21.32
C ILE A 160 12.70 -27.76 22.78
N SER A 161 13.93 -27.51 23.21
CA SER A 161 14.41 -27.83 24.56
C SER A 161 13.69 -27.04 25.66
N GLU A 162 13.77 -27.56 26.88
CA GLU A 162 13.45 -26.86 28.14
C GLU A 162 14.00 -25.42 28.17
N ASN A 163 13.29 -24.53 28.87
CA ASN A 163 13.63 -23.11 29.05
C ASN A 163 13.86 -22.31 27.75
N THR A 164 13.36 -22.79 26.61
CA THR A 164 13.43 -22.04 25.35
C THR A 164 12.26 -21.06 25.28
N GLU A 165 12.55 -19.81 24.92
CA GLU A 165 11.56 -18.70 24.85
C GLU A 165 11.44 -18.12 23.43
N GLU A 166 12.21 -18.63 22.47
CA GLU A 166 12.21 -18.19 21.08
C GLU A 166 12.40 -19.35 20.10
N TRP A 167 11.73 -19.28 18.94
CA TRP A 167 11.93 -20.22 17.85
C TRP A 167 11.57 -19.60 16.51
N THR A 168 12.26 -19.98 15.43
CA THR A 168 12.01 -19.46 14.08
C THR A 168 11.57 -20.58 13.14
N ASP A 169 10.39 -20.41 12.53
CA ASP A 169 10.04 -21.14 11.31
C ASP A 169 10.85 -20.54 10.16
N THR A 170 11.77 -21.30 9.57
CA THR A 170 12.60 -20.82 8.45
C THR A 170 12.04 -21.18 7.08
N ASN A 171 10.84 -21.77 7.02
CA ASN A 171 10.18 -22.19 5.78
C ASN A 171 8.66 -22.02 5.89
N ALA A 172 8.23 -20.82 6.29
CA ALA A 172 6.84 -20.39 6.28
C ALA A 172 6.27 -20.38 4.85
N GLU A 173 5.02 -20.83 4.68
CA GLU A 173 4.37 -20.92 3.38
C GLU A 173 4.00 -19.54 2.86
N ILE A 174 4.49 -19.20 1.67
CA ILE A 174 4.23 -17.93 1.00
C ILE A 174 2.77 -17.89 0.51
N ASN A 175 2.10 -16.75 0.64
CA ASN A 175 0.71 -16.51 0.23
C ASN A 175 -0.33 -17.35 0.97
N GLU A 176 -0.05 -17.69 2.22
CA GLU A 176 -0.97 -18.43 3.08
C GLU A 176 -1.17 -17.71 4.42
N ASP A 177 -2.36 -17.88 4.99
CA ASP A 177 -2.62 -17.52 6.38
C ASP A 177 -1.98 -18.56 7.30
N ILE A 178 -1.18 -18.14 8.28
CA ILE A 178 -0.48 -19.05 9.19
C ILE A 178 -0.89 -18.79 10.63
N GLN A 179 -1.02 -19.84 11.42
CA GLN A 179 -1.16 -19.77 12.87
C GLN A 179 -0.23 -20.76 13.55
N TYR A 180 0.28 -20.39 14.72
CA TYR A 180 1.07 -21.27 15.57
C TYR A 180 0.41 -21.40 16.93
N ARG A 181 0.61 -22.55 17.57
CA ARG A 181 0.34 -22.70 18.99
C ARG A 181 1.50 -23.38 19.70
N VAL A 182 1.76 -22.96 20.92
CA VAL A 182 2.89 -23.41 21.74
C VAL A 182 2.37 -23.94 23.07
N TYR A 183 2.93 -25.05 23.53
CA TYR A 183 2.63 -25.67 24.81
C TYR A 183 3.85 -26.40 25.36
N ALA A 184 3.99 -26.40 26.68
CA ALA A 184 5.05 -27.14 27.37
C ALA A 184 4.70 -28.62 27.44
N TYR A 185 5.70 -29.50 27.49
CA TYR A 185 5.50 -30.94 27.66
C TYR A 185 6.51 -31.56 28.63
N SER A 186 6.12 -32.65 29.29
CA SER A 186 7.00 -33.50 30.11
C SER A 186 6.50 -34.94 30.02
N GLY A 187 7.30 -35.83 29.45
CA GLY A 187 6.89 -37.18 29.09
C GLY A 187 5.68 -37.17 28.16
N SER A 188 4.55 -37.72 28.61
CA SER A 188 3.27 -37.70 27.89
C SER A 188 2.33 -36.57 28.29
N ASN A 189 2.68 -35.76 29.30
CA ASN A 189 1.87 -34.63 29.76
C ASN A 189 2.16 -33.38 28.93
N GLN A 190 1.14 -32.52 28.77
CA GLN A 190 1.23 -31.27 28.02
C GLN A 190 0.37 -30.18 28.64
N SER A 191 0.89 -28.96 28.76
CA SER A 191 0.11 -27.82 29.26
C SER A 191 -1.05 -27.49 28.31
N ASP A 192 -1.94 -26.58 28.73
CA ASP A 192 -2.77 -25.86 27.75
C ASP A 192 -1.88 -25.13 26.73
N SER A 193 -2.41 -24.87 25.53
CA SER A 193 -1.70 -24.16 24.48
C SER A 193 -2.07 -22.69 24.42
N ILE A 194 -1.10 -21.85 24.08
CA ILE A 194 -1.32 -20.47 23.63
C ILE A 194 -1.17 -20.39 22.11
N GLU A 195 -2.04 -19.63 21.45
CA GLU A 195 -2.06 -19.50 19.99
C GLU A 195 -1.72 -18.07 19.56
N THR A 196 -1.10 -17.92 18.39
CA THR A 196 -1.00 -16.63 17.71
C THR A 196 -2.36 -16.23 17.12
N GLY A 197 -2.50 -14.93 16.79
CA GLY A 197 -3.49 -14.52 15.78
C GLY A 197 -3.18 -15.15 14.41
N VAL A 198 -4.07 -14.94 13.44
CA VAL A 198 -3.79 -15.27 12.04
C VAL A 198 -2.71 -14.33 11.51
N ILE A 199 -1.63 -14.91 11.00
CA ILE A 199 -0.50 -14.21 10.38
C ILE A 199 -0.74 -14.25 8.87
N ASP A 200 -0.93 -13.09 8.26
CA ASP A 200 -1.02 -12.97 6.81
C ASP A 200 0.40 -13.01 6.21
N ASN A 201 0.78 -14.14 5.58
CA ASN A 201 2.07 -14.29 4.92
C ASN A 201 1.97 -14.04 3.40
N THR A 202 1.12 -13.09 2.98
CA THR A 202 1.04 -12.63 1.59
C THR A 202 2.40 -12.11 1.10
N PHE A 203 2.76 -12.46 -0.13
CA PHE A 203 3.96 -11.96 -0.80
C PHE A 203 3.71 -10.52 -1.30
N PRO A 204 4.28 -9.49 -0.66
CA PRO A 204 3.97 -8.11 -1.00
C PRO A 204 4.53 -7.74 -2.38
N ALA A 205 3.78 -6.88 -3.09
CA ALA A 205 4.22 -6.25 -4.32
C ALA A 205 5.22 -5.11 -4.03
N PRO A 206 6.07 -4.74 -4.99
CA PRO A 206 6.72 -3.44 -4.99
C PRO A 206 5.71 -2.31 -4.97
N GLU A 207 6.01 -1.25 -4.22
CA GLU A 207 5.14 -0.09 -4.04
C GLU A 207 5.81 1.17 -4.60
N ASN A 208 5.02 2.22 -4.83
CA ASN A 208 5.50 3.54 -5.26
C ASN A 208 6.46 3.48 -6.46
N LEU A 209 6.12 2.70 -7.48
CA LEU A 209 6.88 2.73 -8.73
C LEU A 209 6.72 4.12 -9.35
N GLU A 210 7.84 4.79 -9.57
CA GLU A 210 7.92 6.11 -10.21
C GLU A 210 8.96 6.06 -11.34
N PHE A 211 8.94 7.08 -12.21
CA PHE A 211 9.93 7.22 -13.27
C PHE A 211 10.46 8.64 -13.37
N SER A 212 11.69 8.75 -13.89
CA SER A 212 12.28 9.99 -14.35
C SER A 212 12.96 9.80 -15.70
N ILE A 213 13.07 10.88 -16.47
CA ILE A 213 13.74 10.88 -17.78
C ILE A 213 15.18 11.37 -17.58
N GLU A 214 16.15 10.57 -18.02
CA GLU A 214 17.57 10.88 -17.91
C GLU A 214 18.29 10.80 -19.27
N ASN A 215 19.53 11.30 -19.32
CA ASN A 215 20.46 11.18 -20.46
C ASN A 215 19.83 11.50 -21.83
N ILE A 216 19.13 12.63 -21.93
CA ILE A 216 18.47 13.06 -23.16
C ILE A 216 19.52 13.22 -24.28
N SER A 217 19.50 12.30 -25.25
CA SER A 217 20.38 12.30 -26.42
C SER A 217 19.53 12.06 -27.66
N TYR A 218 18.99 13.14 -28.21
CA TYR A 218 18.05 13.09 -29.33
C TYR A 218 18.56 12.18 -30.48
N PRO A 219 17.75 11.23 -30.97
CA PRO A 219 16.30 11.08 -30.76
C PRO A 219 15.90 10.11 -29.64
N THR A 220 16.79 9.82 -28.68
CA THR A 220 16.54 8.83 -27.62
C THR A 220 16.72 9.38 -26.21
N VAL A 221 16.04 8.77 -25.25
CA VAL A 221 16.17 9.05 -23.81
C VAL A 221 16.37 7.75 -23.02
N ASP A 222 16.82 7.88 -21.77
CA ASP A 222 16.80 6.80 -20.81
C ASP A 222 15.65 7.03 -19.81
N ILE A 223 14.93 5.96 -19.45
CA ILE A 223 13.88 5.99 -18.43
C ILE A 223 14.41 5.32 -17.18
N HIS A 224 14.58 6.09 -16.12
CA HIS A 224 14.99 5.60 -14.82
C HIS A 224 13.76 5.32 -13.96
N LEU A 225 13.58 4.07 -13.55
CA LEU A 225 12.52 3.60 -12.66
C LEU A 225 13.06 3.40 -11.25
N GLU A 226 12.29 3.82 -10.25
CA GLU A 226 12.57 3.60 -8.83
C GLU A 226 11.30 3.08 -8.13
N TRP A 227 11.45 2.23 -7.11
CA TRP A 227 10.32 1.70 -6.32
C TRP A 227 10.71 1.44 -4.86
N ASP A 228 9.70 1.24 -4.01
CA ASP A 228 9.87 0.85 -2.62
C ASP A 228 9.63 -0.66 -2.43
N TYR A 229 10.37 -1.27 -1.49
CA TYR A 229 10.13 -2.66 -1.07
C TYR A 229 10.52 -2.90 0.39
N ALA A 230 9.54 -3.26 1.23
CA ALA A 230 9.74 -3.42 2.67
C ALA A 230 10.09 -4.86 3.11
N ALA A 231 9.79 -5.87 2.30
CA ALA A 231 10.01 -7.27 2.66
C ALA A 231 11.42 -7.76 2.29
N SER A 232 11.84 -8.83 2.94
CA SER A 232 13.14 -9.48 2.69
C SER A 232 12.98 -10.97 2.40
N GLY A 233 14.05 -11.63 1.94
CA GLY A 233 14.03 -13.05 1.56
C GLY A 233 13.64 -13.33 0.10
N ILE A 234 13.56 -12.30 -0.74
CA ILE A 234 13.35 -12.43 -2.19
C ILE A 234 14.67 -12.71 -2.93
N GLU A 235 14.57 -13.25 -4.15
CA GLU A 235 15.72 -13.46 -5.04
C GLU A 235 15.98 -12.26 -5.97
N GLY A 236 15.02 -11.35 -6.11
CA GLY A 236 15.15 -10.13 -6.89
C GLY A 236 13.83 -9.62 -7.45
N PHE A 237 13.94 -8.71 -8.42
CA PHE A 237 12.81 -8.11 -9.13
C PHE A 237 12.85 -8.38 -10.62
N LYS A 238 11.69 -8.28 -11.26
CA LYS A 238 11.53 -8.31 -12.72
C LYS A 238 10.65 -7.15 -13.17
N VAL A 239 11.03 -6.55 -14.29
CA VAL A 239 10.30 -5.44 -14.91
C VAL A 239 9.43 -5.98 -16.04
N LEU A 240 8.21 -5.48 -16.12
CA LEU A 240 7.33 -5.61 -17.26
C LEU A 240 7.40 -4.31 -18.05
N LYS A 241 7.53 -4.42 -19.38
CA LYS A 241 7.43 -3.30 -20.31
C LYS A 241 6.29 -3.58 -21.28
N ASN A 242 5.29 -2.72 -21.34
CA ASN A 242 4.09 -2.90 -22.18
C ASN A 242 3.41 -4.27 -21.96
N GLY A 243 3.31 -4.69 -20.69
CA GLY A 243 2.77 -6.01 -20.30
C GLY A 243 3.66 -7.21 -20.62
N ILE A 244 4.87 -7.01 -21.16
CA ILE A 244 5.83 -8.07 -21.47
C ILE A 244 6.93 -8.11 -20.41
N LEU A 245 7.08 -9.26 -19.76
CA LEU A 245 8.16 -9.49 -18.79
C LEU A 245 9.53 -9.47 -19.48
N LEU A 246 10.40 -8.59 -19.03
CA LEU A 246 11.78 -8.53 -19.49
C LEU A 246 12.60 -9.71 -18.91
N SER A 247 13.63 -10.14 -19.64
CA SER A 247 14.50 -11.23 -19.20
C SER A 247 15.48 -10.83 -18.08
N ASN A 248 15.61 -9.52 -17.84
CA ASN A 248 16.56 -8.98 -16.88
C ASN A 248 16.07 -9.25 -15.46
N ILE A 249 17.01 -9.63 -14.59
CA ILE A 249 16.78 -9.81 -13.16
C ILE A 249 17.52 -8.68 -12.45
N ILE A 250 16.80 -7.97 -11.59
CA ILE A 250 17.37 -6.96 -10.70
C ILE A 250 17.60 -7.62 -9.34
N LEU A 251 18.77 -7.38 -8.75
CA LEU A 251 19.16 -7.98 -7.47
C LEU A 251 18.27 -7.44 -6.33
N PRO A 252 18.06 -8.22 -5.25
CA PRO A 252 17.09 -7.90 -4.21
C PRO A 252 17.42 -6.62 -3.41
N GLU A 253 18.69 -6.20 -3.39
CA GLU A 253 19.16 -4.95 -2.77
C GLU A 253 19.03 -3.71 -3.67
N VAL A 254 18.59 -3.89 -4.92
CA VAL A 254 18.48 -2.81 -5.92
C VAL A 254 17.01 -2.54 -6.20
N THR A 255 16.58 -1.32 -5.94
CA THR A 255 15.19 -0.87 -6.15
C THR A 255 15.09 0.20 -7.24
N GLU A 256 15.98 0.08 -8.23
CA GLU A 256 16.08 0.97 -9.38
C GLU A 256 16.38 0.17 -10.66
N TRP A 257 15.93 0.67 -11.81
CA TRP A 257 16.28 0.11 -13.11
C TRP A 257 16.18 1.15 -14.22
N ILE A 258 17.09 1.09 -15.20
CA ILE A 258 17.13 2.04 -16.32
C ILE A 258 16.81 1.31 -17.63
N ASP A 259 15.77 1.77 -18.33
CA ASP A 259 15.53 1.43 -19.73
C ASP A 259 16.28 2.40 -20.63
N VAL A 260 17.21 1.89 -21.44
CA VAL A 260 18.09 2.74 -22.23
C VAL A 260 17.59 2.92 -23.66
N SER A 261 17.81 4.11 -24.20
CA SER A 261 17.63 4.41 -25.63
C SER A 261 16.19 4.25 -26.16
N LEU A 262 15.19 4.68 -25.40
CA LEU A 262 13.79 4.76 -25.85
C LEU A 262 13.63 5.92 -26.85
N ASN A 263 12.86 5.76 -27.93
CA ASN A 263 12.75 6.81 -28.94
C ASN A 263 11.77 7.90 -28.51
N VAL A 264 12.05 9.13 -28.92
CA VAL A 264 11.11 10.25 -28.82
C VAL A 264 9.83 9.94 -29.61
N GLY A 265 8.69 10.09 -28.94
CA GLY A 265 7.35 9.75 -29.41
C GLY A 265 6.86 8.38 -28.93
N ASP A 266 7.73 7.53 -28.36
CA ASP A 266 7.30 6.25 -27.81
C ASP A 266 6.51 6.48 -26.50
N ILE A 267 5.43 5.70 -26.34
CA ILE A 267 4.72 5.56 -25.06
C ILE A 267 4.95 4.13 -24.58
N VAL A 268 5.37 4.00 -23.32
CA VAL A 268 5.66 2.72 -22.70
C VAL A 268 5.06 2.66 -21.30
N SER A 269 4.56 1.50 -20.91
CA SER A 269 4.13 1.23 -19.54
C SER A 269 5.09 0.30 -18.83
N TYR A 270 5.31 0.55 -17.52
CA TYR A 270 6.14 -0.27 -16.67
C TYR A 270 5.41 -0.73 -15.42
N GLN A 271 5.72 -1.96 -15.01
CA GLN A 271 5.38 -2.52 -13.71
C GLN A 271 6.55 -3.36 -13.20
N VAL A 272 6.62 -3.55 -11.89
CA VAL A 272 7.67 -4.37 -11.26
C VAL A 272 7.01 -5.43 -10.37
N LEU A 273 7.62 -6.61 -10.30
CA LEU A 273 7.28 -7.64 -9.32
C LEU A 273 8.53 -8.13 -8.59
N ALA A 274 8.37 -8.57 -7.36
CA ALA A 274 9.37 -9.34 -6.62
C ALA A 274 9.17 -10.85 -6.86
N PHE A 275 10.25 -11.62 -6.84
CA PHE A 275 10.15 -13.08 -6.99
C PHE A 275 11.05 -13.85 -6.02
N TYR A 276 10.65 -15.08 -5.75
CA TYR A 276 11.41 -16.09 -5.01
C TYR A 276 11.11 -17.46 -5.60
N GLN A 277 12.11 -18.11 -6.22
CA GLN A 277 11.92 -19.37 -6.94
C GLN A 277 10.78 -19.27 -7.99
N SER A 278 9.71 -20.03 -7.81
CA SER A 278 8.52 -20.01 -8.68
C SER A 278 7.43 -19.03 -8.22
N TYR A 279 7.58 -18.40 -7.05
CA TYR A 279 6.61 -17.44 -6.54
C TYR A 279 6.91 -16.06 -7.10
N ASN A 280 5.86 -15.34 -7.47
CA ASN A 280 5.90 -13.92 -7.82
C ASN A 280 4.91 -13.20 -6.89
N SER A 281 5.28 -11.99 -6.48
CA SER A 281 4.33 -11.06 -5.87
C SER A 281 3.27 -10.63 -6.89
N ALA A 282 2.27 -9.87 -6.42
CA ALA A 282 1.51 -9.01 -7.32
C ALA A 282 2.43 -7.96 -7.97
N TYR A 283 1.95 -7.35 -9.05
CA TYR A 283 2.65 -6.22 -9.69
C TYR A 283 2.51 -4.95 -8.85
N SER A 284 3.48 -4.06 -8.98
CA SER A 284 3.38 -2.66 -8.55
C SER A 284 2.24 -1.93 -9.27
N ASN A 285 2.02 -0.67 -8.88
CA ASN A 285 1.33 0.28 -9.74
C ASN A 285 1.99 0.33 -11.13
N GLU A 286 1.17 0.61 -12.14
CA GLU A 286 1.65 0.86 -13.51
C GLU A 286 2.01 2.33 -13.65
N VAL A 287 3.16 2.60 -14.26
CA VAL A 287 3.55 3.94 -14.71
C VAL A 287 3.56 3.98 -16.22
N ILE A 288 2.97 5.04 -16.79
CA ILE A 288 2.98 5.29 -18.24
C ILE A 288 3.95 6.43 -18.50
N CYS A 289 4.95 6.14 -19.31
CA CYS A 289 5.97 7.09 -19.73
C CYS A 289 5.79 7.40 -21.22
N GLY A 290 5.41 8.64 -21.53
CA GLY A 290 5.47 9.16 -22.89
C GLY A 290 6.72 10.00 -23.09
N VAL A 291 7.60 9.60 -24.01
CA VAL A 291 8.80 10.38 -24.35
C VAL A 291 8.39 11.52 -25.27
N ALA A 292 8.00 12.65 -24.70
CA ALA A 292 7.53 13.78 -25.48
C ALA A 292 8.62 14.34 -26.43
N PRO A 293 8.25 14.73 -27.66
CA PRO A 293 9.13 15.53 -28.52
C PRO A 293 9.55 16.84 -27.84
N GLU A 294 10.69 17.39 -28.24
CA GLU A 294 11.16 18.67 -27.74
C GLU A 294 10.08 19.76 -27.93
N GLY A 295 9.78 20.50 -26.86
CA GLY A 295 8.71 21.52 -26.83
C GLY A 295 7.29 20.96 -26.74
N MET A 296 7.12 19.66 -26.45
CA MET A 296 5.81 19.04 -26.22
C MET A 296 5.73 18.41 -24.83
N ILE A 297 4.50 18.25 -24.36
CA ILE A 297 4.09 17.62 -23.13
C ILE A 297 3.34 16.33 -23.45
N PHE A 298 3.65 15.26 -22.73
CA PHE A 298 2.88 14.03 -22.75
C PHE A 298 1.59 14.22 -21.95
N VAL A 299 0.45 13.94 -22.59
CA VAL A 299 -0.86 13.94 -21.96
C VAL A 299 -1.37 12.51 -21.94
N GLN A 300 -1.35 11.90 -20.74
CA GLN A 300 -1.99 10.61 -20.54
C GLN A 300 -3.49 10.76 -20.75
N GLY A 301 -4.05 9.90 -21.61
CA GLY A 301 -5.46 9.84 -21.94
C GLY A 301 -6.32 9.42 -20.75
N GLY A 302 -7.60 9.72 -20.86
CA GLY A 302 -8.57 9.47 -19.81
C GLY A 302 -9.97 9.93 -20.18
N THR A 303 -10.91 9.74 -19.25
CA THR A 303 -12.29 10.19 -19.42
C THR A 303 -12.52 11.47 -18.62
N PHE A 304 -13.14 12.48 -19.25
CA PHE A 304 -13.50 13.74 -18.59
C PHE A 304 -14.87 14.26 -19.05
N GLU A 305 -15.44 15.15 -18.24
CA GLU A 305 -16.65 15.90 -18.57
C GLU A 305 -16.26 17.17 -19.35
N MET A 306 -16.63 17.22 -20.63
CA MET A 306 -16.39 18.35 -21.52
C MET A 306 -17.56 19.33 -21.50
N GLY A 307 -17.28 20.62 -21.36
CA GLY A 307 -18.28 21.70 -21.35
C GLY A 307 -18.31 22.57 -20.09
N ASP A 308 -19.28 23.49 -20.03
CA ASP A 308 -19.34 24.50 -18.97
C ASP A 308 -19.95 23.99 -17.65
N HIS A 309 -19.11 23.87 -16.62
CA HIS A 309 -19.49 23.45 -15.27
C HIS A 309 -19.94 24.61 -14.37
N TYR A 310 -19.70 25.86 -14.79
CA TYR A 310 -19.99 27.05 -13.98
C TYR A 310 -21.34 27.68 -14.29
N ASN A 311 -22.00 27.24 -15.36
CA ASN A 311 -23.25 27.82 -15.86
C ASN A 311 -23.11 29.34 -16.09
N GLU A 312 -21.97 29.72 -16.66
CA GLU A 312 -21.59 31.08 -17.01
C GLU A 312 -21.37 31.25 -18.53
N GLY A 313 -21.27 30.13 -19.24
CA GLY A 313 -20.95 30.04 -20.65
C GLY A 313 -22.12 30.22 -21.59
N ASN A 314 -21.80 30.26 -22.88
CA ASN A 314 -22.76 30.32 -23.95
C ASN A 314 -23.46 28.96 -24.14
N SER A 315 -24.61 28.96 -24.81
CA SER A 315 -25.41 27.73 -25.02
C SER A 315 -24.71 26.64 -25.84
N ASP A 316 -23.66 26.99 -26.58
CA ASP A 316 -22.83 26.08 -27.39
C ASP A 316 -21.72 25.38 -26.58
N GLU A 317 -21.56 25.72 -25.30
CA GLU A 317 -20.68 25.07 -24.33
C GLU A 317 -21.42 23.97 -23.53
N LEU A 318 -22.69 23.75 -23.85
CA LEU A 318 -23.62 22.84 -23.19
C LEU A 318 -24.27 21.88 -24.20
N PRO A 319 -24.80 20.73 -23.75
CA PRO A 319 -24.65 20.18 -22.39
C PRO A 319 -23.23 19.67 -22.10
N ILE A 320 -22.91 19.54 -20.81
CA ILE A 320 -21.74 18.77 -20.35
C ILE A 320 -21.91 17.32 -20.82
N HIS A 321 -20.86 16.71 -21.35
CA HIS A 321 -20.88 15.32 -21.85
C HIS A 321 -19.54 14.62 -21.61
N GLU A 322 -19.57 13.29 -21.53
CA GLU A 322 -18.37 12.49 -21.27
C GLU A 322 -17.56 12.22 -22.54
N VAL A 323 -16.26 12.46 -22.46
CA VAL A 323 -15.30 12.20 -23.53
C VAL A 323 -14.15 11.36 -22.99
N THR A 324 -13.79 10.31 -23.71
CA THR A 324 -12.55 9.54 -23.48
C THR A 324 -11.55 9.86 -24.57
N LEU A 325 -10.30 10.16 -24.19
CA LEU A 325 -9.19 10.39 -25.10
C LEU A 325 -8.11 9.34 -24.91
N ASP A 326 -7.46 8.95 -26.00
CA ASP A 326 -6.21 8.20 -25.97
C ASP A 326 -5.04 9.12 -25.59
N ASP A 327 -3.88 8.53 -25.29
CA ASP A 327 -2.66 9.25 -25.03
C ASP A 327 -2.18 10.07 -26.24
N PHE A 328 -1.73 11.31 -26.01
CA PHE A 328 -1.21 12.20 -27.05
C PHE A 328 -0.11 13.12 -26.52
N PHE A 329 0.59 13.78 -27.45
CA PHE A 329 1.50 14.88 -27.13
C PHE A 329 0.88 16.20 -27.55
N ILE A 330 1.02 17.24 -26.73
CA ILE A 330 0.59 18.61 -27.06
C ILE A 330 1.74 19.58 -26.85
N GLY A 331 1.85 20.63 -27.65
CA GLY A 331 2.89 21.65 -27.47
C GLY A 331 2.83 22.25 -26.06
N GLU A 332 3.98 22.46 -25.43
CA GLU A 332 4.11 23.17 -24.15
C GLU A 332 3.60 24.62 -24.28
N PHE A 333 3.86 25.22 -25.44
CA PHE A 333 3.46 26.58 -25.81
C PHE A 333 2.65 26.60 -27.11
N GLU A 334 2.03 27.75 -27.37
CA GLU A 334 1.60 28.15 -28.71
C GLU A 334 2.81 28.17 -29.65
N VAL A 335 2.61 27.89 -30.95
CA VAL A 335 3.69 27.98 -31.93
C VAL A 335 4.20 29.42 -31.99
N THR A 336 5.49 29.60 -31.76
CA THR A 336 6.13 30.91 -31.74
C THR A 336 6.37 31.46 -33.14
N GLN A 337 6.59 32.77 -33.24
CA GLN A 337 6.90 33.43 -34.51
C GLN A 337 8.22 32.92 -35.10
N ALA A 338 9.24 32.63 -34.27
CA ALA A 338 10.50 32.07 -34.74
C ALA A 338 10.33 30.67 -35.33
N GLU A 339 9.61 29.78 -34.62
CA GLU A 339 9.31 28.44 -35.12
C GLU A 339 8.52 28.48 -36.42
N PHE A 340 7.47 29.32 -36.48
CA PHE A 340 6.67 29.49 -37.68
C PHE A 340 7.51 29.95 -38.86
N VAL A 341 8.36 30.98 -38.68
CA VAL A 341 9.26 31.47 -39.73
C VAL A 341 10.26 30.41 -40.17
N ALA A 342 10.80 29.61 -39.26
CA ALA A 342 11.79 28.59 -39.58
C ALA A 342 11.25 27.50 -40.52
N ILE A 343 9.96 27.13 -40.39
CA ILE A 343 9.32 26.09 -41.20
C ILE A 343 8.57 26.68 -42.40
N TYR A 344 7.78 27.73 -42.17
CA TYR A 344 6.86 28.30 -43.16
C TYR A 344 7.53 29.38 -44.03
N GLY A 345 8.61 30.01 -43.53
CA GLY A 345 9.48 30.92 -44.28
C GLY A 345 9.18 32.42 -44.12
N SER A 346 8.06 32.80 -43.49
CA SER A 346 7.73 34.21 -43.24
C SER A 346 6.71 34.37 -42.11
N ASN A 347 6.79 35.49 -41.38
CA ASN A 347 5.83 35.83 -40.33
C ASN A 347 4.55 36.43 -40.94
N PRO A 348 3.35 35.87 -40.69
CA PRO A 348 2.09 36.35 -41.27
C PRO A 348 1.56 37.65 -40.64
N GLY A 349 2.05 38.06 -39.47
CA GLY A 349 1.58 39.23 -38.74
C GLY A 349 2.70 40.07 -38.13
N SER A 350 2.41 41.33 -37.83
CA SER A 350 3.27 42.18 -36.99
C SER A 350 2.46 43.28 -36.29
N GLY A 351 2.98 43.86 -35.21
CA GLY A 351 2.41 45.05 -34.55
C GLY A 351 1.47 44.80 -33.37
N TYR A 352 1.29 43.55 -32.95
CA TYR A 352 0.49 43.15 -31.79
C TYR A 352 1.26 42.16 -30.90
N GLY A 353 2.56 42.43 -30.69
CA GLY A 353 3.49 41.56 -29.98
C GLY A 353 4.44 40.90 -30.97
N ASP A 354 5.68 41.37 -31.03
CA ASP A 354 6.66 40.96 -32.04
C ASP A 354 7.93 40.48 -31.34
N GLY A 355 8.38 39.27 -31.65
CA GLY A 355 9.60 38.69 -31.10
C GLY A 355 9.67 37.19 -31.36
N ASP A 356 10.85 36.61 -31.17
CA ASP A 356 11.10 35.20 -31.50
C ASP A 356 10.24 34.27 -30.65
N ASP A 357 10.07 34.58 -29.36
CA ASP A 357 9.31 33.79 -28.38
C ASP A 357 7.84 34.24 -28.21
N TYR A 358 7.33 35.11 -29.09
CA TYR A 358 5.92 35.50 -29.11
C TYR A 358 5.11 34.49 -29.92
N PRO A 359 3.83 34.22 -29.60
CA PRO A 359 2.99 33.34 -30.40
C PRO A 359 2.80 33.94 -31.80
N VAL A 360 2.75 33.05 -32.80
CA VAL A 360 2.33 33.44 -34.15
C VAL A 360 0.84 33.74 -34.16
N TYR A 361 0.46 34.82 -34.85
CA TYR A 361 -0.94 35.21 -35.04
C TYR A 361 -1.18 35.68 -36.47
N ASN A 362 -2.43 36.01 -36.83
CA ASN A 362 -2.83 36.28 -38.22
C ASN A 362 -2.58 35.08 -39.14
N VAL A 363 -2.63 33.87 -38.60
CA VAL A 363 -2.50 32.63 -39.34
C VAL A 363 -3.88 32.06 -39.64
N THR A 364 -4.14 31.70 -40.89
CA THR A 364 -5.36 30.96 -41.25
C THR A 364 -5.26 29.51 -40.76
N TRP A 365 -6.41 28.86 -40.56
CA TRP A 365 -6.42 27.43 -40.22
C TRP A 365 -5.67 26.58 -41.27
N ASN A 366 -5.84 26.92 -42.55
CA ASN A 366 -5.16 26.22 -43.66
C ASN A 366 -3.63 26.34 -43.58
N GLU A 367 -3.11 27.50 -43.19
CA GLU A 367 -1.68 27.73 -43.02
C GLU A 367 -1.14 26.99 -41.80
N ALA A 368 -1.87 26.97 -40.69
CA ALA A 368 -1.52 26.19 -39.51
C ALA A 368 -1.47 24.68 -39.82
N ALA A 369 -2.49 24.14 -40.49
CA ALA A 369 -2.49 22.75 -40.95
C ALA A 369 -1.33 22.43 -41.93
N THR A 370 -0.99 23.39 -42.80
CA THR A 370 0.16 23.25 -43.70
C THR A 370 1.48 23.25 -42.94
N TYR A 371 1.63 24.13 -41.95
CA TYR A 371 2.78 24.15 -41.05
C TYR A 371 2.97 22.80 -40.35
N CYS A 372 1.90 22.20 -39.82
CA CYS A 372 1.94 20.88 -39.19
C CYS A 372 2.49 19.80 -40.13
N ASN A 373 2.04 19.78 -41.39
CA ASN A 373 2.57 18.87 -42.40
C ASN A 373 4.06 19.13 -42.72
N LEU A 374 4.48 20.39 -42.84
CA LEU A 374 5.86 20.74 -43.13
C LEU A 374 6.80 20.35 -41.99
N LYS A 375 6.41 20.61 -40.73
CA LYS A 375 7.16 20.18 -39.54
C LYS A 375 7.26 18.65 -39.48
N SER A 376 6.15 17.95 -39.75
CA SER A 376 6.15 16.48 -39.84
C SER A 376 7.17 15.97 -40.86
N GLN A 377 7.20 16.55 -42.05
CA GLN A 377 8.14 16.15 -43.11
C GLN A 377 9.59 16.45 -42.76
N GLN A 378 9.86 17.58 -42.09
CA GLN A 378 11.20 17.96 -41.63
C GLN A 378 11.77 16.91 -40.67
N GLU A 379 10.92 16.34 -39.82
CA GLU A 379 11.26 15.32 -38.83
C GLU A 379 11.10 13.88 -39.35
N GLY A 380 10.75 13.70 -40.63
CA GLY A 380 10.59 12.38 -41.25
C GLY A 380 9.33 11.62 -40.81
N LEU A 381 8.34 12.31 -40.23
CA LEU A 381 7.06 11.77 -39.79
C LEU A 381 6.03 11.76 -40.94
N THR A 382 4.97 10.96 -40.78
CA THR A 382 3.86 10.89 -41.74
C THR A 382 2.94 12.11 -41.56
N PRO A 383 2.73 12.96 -42.57
CA PRO A 383 1.88 14.14 -42.43
C PRO A 383 0.41 13.77 -42.22
N CYS A 384 -0.28 14.44 -41.29
CA CYS A 384 -1.68 14.17 -40.98
C CYS A 384 -2.65 14.72 -42.03
N TYR A 385 -2.35 15.85 -42.68
CA TYR A 385 -3.31 16.53 -43.55
C TYR A 385 -3.18 16.18 -45.02
N ASN A 386 -4.31 15.94 -45.68
CA ASN A 386 -4.39 16.05 -47.13
C ASN A 386 -4.64 17.51 -47.52
N LEU A 387 -3.65 18.19 -48.11
CA LEU A 387 -3.74 19.63 -48.43
C LEU A 387 -4.74 19.99 -49.55
N SER A 388 -5.36 19.00 -50.20
CA SER A 388 -6.42 19.23 -51.20
C SER A 388 -7.81 19.13 -50.61
N SER A 389 -8.05 18.15 -49.73
CA SER A 389 -9.36 17.93 -49.07
C SER A 389 -9.44 18.52 -47.66
N TRP A 390 -8.31 18.88 -47.06
CA TRP A 390 -8.16 19.28 -45.66
C TRP A 390 -8.63 18.23 -44.65
N SER A 391 -8.69 16.96 -45.07
CA SER A 391 -8.95 15.84 -44.16
C SER A 391 -7.71 15.53 -43.33
N CYS A 392 -7.90 15.28 -42.04
CA CYS A 392 -6.86 14.84 -41.10
C CYS A 392 -6.89 13.31 -40.98
N ASP A 393 -5.73 12.68 -41.11
CA ASP A 393 -5.47 11.31 -40.71
C ASP A 393 -4.95 11.32 -39.26
N TYR A 394 -5.80 10.89 -38.33
CA TYR A 394 -5.50 10.91 -36.90
C TYR A 394 -4.59 9.76 -36.45
N GLU A 395 -4.42 8.75 -37.31
CA GLU A 395 -3.52 7.60 -37.08
C GLU A 395 -2.09 7.89 -37.54
N ALA A 396 -1.86 9.00 -38.24
CA ALA A 396 -0.52 9.41 -38.65
C ALA A 396 0.25 9.97 -37.46
N ASN A 397 1.52 9.57 -37.34
CA ASN A 397 2.42 9.98 -36.25
C ASN A 397 3.00 11.41 -36.42
N GLY A 398 2.45 12.22 -37.33
CA GLY A 398 2.87 13.58 -37.58
C GLY A 398 2.20 14.60 -36.66
N TYR A 399 2.55 15.86 -36.87
CA TYR A 399 1.91 16.99 -36.20
C TYR A 399 0.57 17.31 -36.86
N ARG A 400 -0.37 17.75 -36.03
CA ARG A 400 -1.69 18.27 -36.40
C ARG A 400 -2.14 19.35 -35.42
N LEU A 401 -3.28 19.97 -35.72
CA LEU A 401 -3.99 20.79 -34.74
C LEU A 401 -4.71 19.88 -33.72
N PRO A 402 -4.89 20.32 -32.48
CA PRO A 402 -5.66 19.58 -31.49
C PRO A 402 -7.10 19.39 -31.95
N THR A 403 -7.74 18.28 -31.57
CA THR A 403 -9.19 18.27 -31.52
C THR A 403 -9.66 19.24 -30.43
N GLU A 404 -10.89 19.71 -30.52
CA GLU A 404 -11.47 20.56 -29.49
C GLU A 404 -11.47 19.86 -28.12
N ALA A 405 -11.68 18.54 -28.11
CA ALA A 405 -11.66 17.74 -26.90
C ALA A 405 -10.27 17.58 -26.31
N GLU A 406 -9.25 17.29 -27.13
CA GLU A 406 -7.85 17.24 -26.68
C GLU A 406 -7.41 18.56 -26.08
N TRP A 407 -7.77 19.67 -26.73
CA TRP A 407 -7.45 21.01 -26.24
C TRP A 407 -8.08 21.26 -24.87
N GLU A 408 -9.39 20.99 -24.71
CA GLU A 408 -10.07 21.24 -23.45
C GLU A 408 -9.56 20.30 -22.34
N TYR A 409 -9.31 19.02 -22.65
CA TYR A 409 -8.75 18.06 -21.70
C TYR A 409 -7.37 18.49 -21.20
N ALA A 410 -6.48 18.88 -22.10
CA ALA A 410 -5.16 19.39 -21.75
C ALA A 410 -5.24 20.73 -20.98
N ALA A 411 -6.16 21.64 -21.36
CA ALA A 411 -6.40 22.89 -20.64
C ALA A 411 -6.87 22.65 -19.20
N ARG A 412 -7.55 21.52 -18.98
CA ARG A 412 -7.99 21.04 -17.68
C ARG A 412 -6.94 20.19 -16.96
N GLY A 413 -5.69 20.15 -17.40
CA GLY A 413 -4.66 19.39 -16.69
C GLY A 413 -4.81 17.86 -16.76
N GLY A 414 -5.62 17.34 -17.70
CA GLY A 414 -5.78 15.90 -17.95
C GLY A 414 -6.25 15.11 -16.72
N LEU A 415 -5.58 13.98 -16.42
CA LEU A 415 -5.87 13.16 -15.23
C LEU A 415 -5.57 13.88 -13.90
N ASN A 416 -4.78 14.95 -13.93
CA ASN A 416 -4.41 15.74 -12.75
C ASN A 416 -5.40 16.88 -12.45
N TRP A 417 -6.55 16.88 -13.12
CA TRP A 417 -7.59 17.89 -12.91
C TRP A 417 -8.07 17.89 -11.46
N GLU A 418 -8.00 19.07 -10.83
CA GLU A 418 -8.68 19.35 -9.58
C GLU A 418 -9.86 20.29 -9.85
N ASP A 419 -11.03 19.93 -9.34
CA ASP A 419 -12.35 20.28 -9.86
C ASP A 419 -12.80 21.74 -9.66
N ASN A 420 -11.94 22.73 -9.92
CA ASN A 420 -12.33 24.13 -9.81
C ASN A 420 -11.53 25.16 -10.63
N TYR A 421 -10.82 24.77 -11.68
CA TYR A 421 -10.11 25.75 -12.52
C TYR A 421 -10.97 26.23 -13.69
N ARG A 422 -11.67 27.34 -13.48
CA ARG A 422 -12.39 28.10 -14.52
C ARG A 422 -11.50 28.49 -15.71
N PHE A 423 -10.20 28.66 -15.47
CA PHE A 423 -9.14 29.05 -16.40
C PHE A 423 -8.04 28.00 -16.35
N SER A 424 -7.29 27.79 -17.42
CA SER A 424 -6.15 26.87 -17.37
C SER A 424 -5.02 27.51 -16.57
N GLY A 425 -4.45 26.76 -15.63
CA GLY A 425 -3.30 27.15 -14.82
C GLY A 425 -3.44 26.79 -13.33
N ILE A 426 -2.35 26.84 -12.56
CA ILE A 426 -2.32 26.54 -11.12
C ILE A 426 -3.06 27.56 -10.23
N SER A 427 -3.71 28.58 -10.80
CA SER A 427 -4.40 29.62 -10.05
C SER A 427 -5.78 29.95 -10.62
N THR A 428 -6.75 30.15 -9.73
CA THR A 428 -8.09 30.64 -10.08
C THR A 428 -8.13 32.13 -10.39
N VAL A 429 -7.04 32.86 -10.15
CA VAL A 429 -6.94 34.30 -10.43
C VAL A 429 -6.35 34.50 -11.82
N LEU A 430 -7.21 34.89 -12.77
CA LEU A 430 -6.88 35.06 -14.20
C LEU A 430 -5.57 35.83 -14.46
N ASN A 431 -5.27 36.86 -13.67
CA ASN A 431 -4.05 37.66 -13.84
C ASN A 431 -2.74 36.87 -13.73
N TYR A 432 -2.73 35.75 -12.99
CA TYR A 432 -1.54 34.91 -12.84
C TYR A 432 -1.36 33.91 -13.98
N VAL A 433 -2.46 33.53 -14.65
CA VAL A 433 -2.48 32.45 -15.63
C VAL A 433 -2.70 32.92 -17.07
N ALA A 434 -3.11 34.17 -17.28
CA ALA A 434 -3.46 34.66 -18.62
C ALA A 434 -2.96 36.08 -18.94
N TRP A 435 -2.63 36.27 -20.21
CA TRP A 435 -2.60 37.57 -20.86
C TRP A 435 -3.93 37.83 -21.57
N TYR A 436 -4.69 38.81 -21.11
CA TYR A 436 -6.03 39.12 -21.61
C TYR A 436 -6.25 40.64 -21.65
N ALA A 437 -7.41 41.11 -22.13
CA ALA A 437 -7.64 42.52 -22.47
C ALA A 437 -7.29 43.51 -21.35
N THR A 438 -7.38 43.11 -20.08
CA THR A 438 -7.09 44.00 -18.94
C THR A 438 -5.60 44.16 -18.66
N ASN A 439 -4.78 43.13 -18.86
CA ASN A 439 -3.38 43.12 -18.45
C ASN A 439 -2.38 43.02 -19.62
N SER A 440 -2.84 42.70 -20.83
CA SER A 440 -1.98 42.47 -22.00
C SER A 440 -1.35 43.73 -22.57
N GLY A 441 -1.88 44.92 -22.27
CA GLY A 441 -1.44 46.15 -22.93
C GLY A 441 -1.79 46.19 -24.43
N SER A 442 -2.81 45.43 -24.85
CA SER A 442 -3.30 45.35 -26.23
C SER A 442 -2.32 44.71 -27.23
N GLN A 443 -1.61 43.67 -26.79
CA GLN A 443 -0.74 42.83 -27.62
C GLN A 443 -0.54 41.45 -26.98
N SER A 444 -0.10 40.46 -27.76
CA SER A 444 0.40 39.19 -27.24
C SER A 444 1.70 39.39 -26.44
N HIS A 445 2.12 38.36 -25.73
CA HIS A 445 3.35 38.32 -24.93
C HIS A 445 4.15 37.06 -25.24
N GLU A 446 5.41 37.07 -24.82
CA GLU A 446 6.27 35.88 -24.85
C GLU A 446 5.57 34.71 -24.17
N VAL A 447 5.62 33.54 -24.80
CA VAL A 447 5.02 32.30 -24.29
C VAL A 447 5.66 31.91 -22.96
N GLY A 448 4.91 31.21 -22.10
CA GLY A 448 5.41 30.70 -20.82
C GLY A 448 5.63 31.75 -19.73
N THR A 449 5.17 32.99 -19.94
CA THR A 449 5.34 34.08 -18.95
C THR A 449 4.21 34.15 -17.92
N LYS A 450 3.19 33.29 -18.06
CA LYS A 450 2.12 33.05 -17.09
C LYS A 450 2.23 31.66 -16.48
N ALA A 451 1.57 31.45 -15.36
CA ALA A 451 1.60 30.16 -14.67
C ALA A 451 0.94 29.07 -15.53
N ASP A 452 1.64 27.95 -15.64
CA ASP A 452 1.24 26.69 -16.24
C ASP A 452 0.10 26.00 -15.50
N ASN A 453 -0.47 24.97 -16.13
CA ASN A 453 -1.42 24.05 -15.51
C ASN A 453 -0.72 22.81 -14.90
N GLN A 454 -1.49 21.84 -14.44
CA GLN A 454 -1.00 20.63 -13.74
C GLN A 454 -0.24 19.64 -14.65
N LEU A 455 -0.09 19.96 -15.92
CA LEU A 455 0.71 19.22 -16.91
C LEU A 455 1.89 20.06 -17.42
N ASP A 456 2.19 21.19 -16.76
CA ASP A 456 3.24 22.13 -17.19
C ASP A 456 2.95 22.80 -18.56
N ILE A 457 1.67 22.84 -18.97
CA ILE A 457 1.26 23.50 -20.23
C ILE A 457 0.89 24.96 -19.94
N HIS A 458 1.47 25.88 -20.71
CA HIS A 458 1.28 27.32 -20.54
C HIS A 458 0.29 27.92 -21.55
N ASP A 459 -0.22 29.10 -21.20
CA ASP A 459 -0.99 30.00 -22.08
C ASP A 459 -2.30 29.41 -22.65
N MET A 460 -2.79 28.31 -22.08
CA MET A 460 -4.09 27.71 -22.43
C MET A 460 -5.30 28.58 -22.00
N SER A 461 -5.04 29.73 -21.36
CA SER A 461 -6.01 30.81 -21.12
C SER A 461 -5.36 32.15 -21.50
N GLY A 462 -5.90 32.84 -22.51
CA GLY A 462 -5.37 34.13 -22.99
C GLY A 462 -4.27 33.99 -24.04
N ASN A 463 -3.40 35.00 -24.13
CA ASN A 463 -2.37 35.21 -25.15
C ASN A 463 -2.92 35.21 -26.60
N VAL A 464 -3.11 34.08 -27.28
CA VAL A 464 -3.89 34.02 -28.52
C VAL A 464 -4.90 32.89 -28.52
N TRP A 465 -6.02 33.07 -29.22
CA TRP A 465 -6.93 31.97 -29.47
C TRP A 465 -6.22 30.89 -30.29
N GLU A 466 -6.46 29.64 -29.99
CA GLU A 466 -5.77 28.53 -30.63
C GLU A 466 -6.70 27.76 -31.58
N TRP A 467 -6.33 27.65 -32.85
CA TRP A 467 -7.08 26.84 -33.82
C TRP A 467 -7.17 25.36 -33.41
N CYS A 468 -8.39 24.80 -33.45
CA CYS A 468 -8.63 23.36 -33.35
C CYS A 468 -9.00 22.76 -34.71
N ASN A 469 -8.89 21.44 -34.82
CA ASN A 469 -9.24 20.72 -36.04
C ASN A 469 -10.75 20.69 -36.31
N ASP A 470 -11.57 20.77 -35.27
CA ASP A 470 -13.01 20.54 -35.33
C ASP A 470 -13.75 21.61 -36.15
N TRP A 471 -14.77 21.17 -36.87
CA TRP A 471 -15.77 22.09 -37.41
C TRP A 471 -16.67 22.61 -36.29
N TYR A 472 -16.92 23.91 -36.25
CA TYR A 472 -17.80 24.49 -35.25
C TYR A 472 -19.27 24.11 -35.51
N SER A 473 -19.96 23.74 -34.43
CA SER A 473 -21.39 23.41 -34.43
C SER A 473 -22.04 23.91 -33.15
N SER A 474 -23.18 24.56 -33.31
CA SER A 474 -24.06 25.03 -32.23
C SER A 474 -25.51 24.78 -32.61
N GLU A 475 -26.41 24.89 -31.62
CA GLU A 475 -27.85 24.68 -31.83
C GLU A 475 -28.45 25.66 -32.86
N THR A 476 -27.82 26.81 -33.08
CA THR A 476 -28.28 27.80 -34.07
C THR A 476 -27.75 27.55 -35.49
N ILE A 477 -26.60 26.89 -35.63
CA ILE A 477 -25.95 26.64 -36.91
C ILE A 477 -26.34 25.26 -37.45
N ASN A 478 -26.24 24.23 -36.61
CA ASN A 478 -26.48 22.83 -36.95
C ASN A 478 -27.20 22.12 -35.79
N PRO A 479 -28.54 22.19 -35.67
CA PRO A 479 -29.28 21.50 -34.62
C PRO A 479 -29.51 20.00 -34.92
N PRO A 480 -29.37 19.09 -33.92
CA PRO A 480 -28.89 19.37 -32.57
C PRO A 480 -27.38 19.70 -32.58
N SER A 481 -26.93 20.54 -31.66
CA SER A 481 -25.51 20.89 -31.51
C SER A 481 -24.63 19.65 -31.41
N TYR A 482 -23.34 19.79 -31.71
CA TYR A 482 -22.41 18.66 -31.58
C TYR A 482 -22.33 18.15 -30.14
N TYR A 483 -22.28 19.06 -29.15
CA TYR A 483 -22.29 18.68 -27.73
C TYR A 483 -23.57 17.93 -27.35
N GLN A 484 -24.74 18.33 -27.87
CA GLN A 484 -25.98 17.58 -27.65
C GLN A 484 -25.93 16.19 -28.28
N THR A 485 -25.32 16.08 -29.47
CA THR A 485 -25.14 14.79 -30.15
C THR A 485 -24.23 13.86 -29.34
N CYS A 486 -23.13 14.38 -28.77
CA CYS A 486 -22.24 13.63 -27.89
C CYS A 486 -22.95 13.20 -26.61
N TYR A 487 -23.66 14.12 -25.95
CA TYR A 487 -24.44 13.83 -24.75
C TYR A 487 -25.46 12.70 -24.97
N ASP A 488 -26.20 12.73 -26.08
CA ASP A 488 -27.19 11.71 -26.41
C ASP A 488 -26.56 10.33 -26.68
N GLN A 489 -25.26 10.29 -27.03
CA GLN A 489 -24.50 9.04 -27.23
C GLN A 489 -23.91 8.48 -25.94
N GLY A 490 -23.86 9.26 -24.85
CA GLY A 490 -23.14 8.94 -23.63
C GLY A 490 -21.64 9.26 -23.77
N THR A 491 -20.77 8.34 -23.35
CA THR A 491 -19.32 8.50 -23.49
C THR A 491 -18.88 8.37 -24.95
N VAL A 492 -18.24 9.41 -25.49
CA VAL A 492 -17.65 9.39 -26.84
C VAL A 492 -16.14 9.23 -26.78
N ASN A 493 -15.55 8.43 -27.68
CA ASN A 493 -14.10 8.17 -27.70
C ASN A 493 -13.43 8.95 -28.84
N ASN A 494 -12.36 9.68 -28.53
CA ASN A 494 -11.57 10.50 -29.47
C ASN A 494 -12.43 11.33 -30.44
N PRO A 495 -13.37 12.16 -29.96
CA PRO A 495 -14.23 12.94 -30.84
C PRO A 495 -13.42 13.92 -31.71
N THR A 496 -13.74 13.97 -33.00
CA THR A 496 -13.08 14.83 -34.00
C THR A 496 -13.99 15.95 -34.51
N GLY A 497 -15.08 16.21 -33.79
CA GLY A 497 -16.08 17.19 -34.18
C GLY A 497 -17.04 16.70 -35.27
N PRO A 498 -17.93 17.60 -35.75
CA PRO A 498 -18.76 17.37 -36.93
C PRO A 498 -17.92 17.06 -38.18
N VAL A 499 -18.45 16.25 -39.09
CA VAL A 499 -17.77 15.86 -40.34
C VAL A 499 -17.57 17.01 -41.34
N SER A 500 -18.34 18.10 -41.21
CA SER A 500 -18.30 19.27 -42.10
C SER A 500 -18.84 20.51 -41.39
N GLY A 501 -18.39 21.70 -41.80
CA GLY A 501 -18.89 22.98 -41.30
C GLY A 501 -18.40 24.14 -42.17
N ASN A 502 -18.75 25.37 -41.76
CA ASN A 502 -18.28 26.59 -42.41
C ASN A 502 -17.07 27.19 -41.69
N ASP A 503 -17.02 27.05 -40.37
CA ASP A 503 -16.02 27.65 -39.49
C ASP A 503 -15.34 26.57 -38.65
N ARG A 504 -14.07 26.77 -38.34
CA ARG A 504 -13.31 25.90 -37.43
C ARG A 504 -13.35 26.48 -36.03
N VAL A 505 -13.25 25.61 -35.03
CA VAL A 505 -13.20 25.99 -33.63
C VAL A 505 -11.84 26.67 -33.31
N ALA A 506 -11.86 27.65 -32.41
CA ALA A 506 -10.69 28.14 -31.71
C ALA A 506 -10.96 28.27 -30.20
N ARG A 507 -9.95 28.06 -29.36
CA ARG A 507 -10.08 27.97 -27.89
C ARG A 507 -9.10 28.86 -27.12
N GLY A 508 -9.31 28.99 -25.81
CA GLY A 508 -8.37 29.65 -24.88
C GLY A 508 -8.59 31.13 -24.59
N GLY A 509 -9.21 31.89 -25.49
CA GLY A 509 -9.18 33.35 -25.40
C GLY A 509 -7.89 33.92 -25.95
N GLY A 510 -7.73 35.25 -25.95
CA GLY A 510 -6.48 35.88 -26.34
C GLY A 510 -6.23 37.21 -25.62
N TRP A 511 -5.16 37.89 -26.00
CA TRP A 511 -4.73 39.14 -25.38
C TRP A 511 -5.77 40.26 -25.50
N TYR A 512 -6.70 40.16 -26.45
CA TYR A 512 -7.81 41.09 -26.64
C TYR A 512 -9.16 40.60 -26.06
N SER A 513 -9.17 39.44 -25.40
CA SER A 513 -10.38 38.82 -24.84
C SER A 513 -10.71 39.31 -23.43
N TYR A 514 -12.00 39.37 -23.10
CA TYR A 514 -12.48 39.62 -21.74
C TYR A 514 -12.29 38.39 -20.85
N ASP A 515 -12.49 38.55 -19.53
CA ASP A 515 -12.32 37.44 -18.58
C ASP A 515 -13.23 36.26 -18.90
N SER A 516 -14.49 36.52 -19.31
CA SER A 516 -15.47 35.51 -19.68
C SER A 516 -15.07 34.67 -20.90
N GLU A 517 -14.14 35.17 -21.70
CA GLU A 517 -13.64 34.57 -22.94
C GLU A 517 -12.30 33.85 -22.74
N CYS A 518 -11.73 33.83 -21.53
CA CYS A 518 -10.50 33.08 -21.24
C CYS A 518 -10.77 31.71 -20.60
N ARG A 519 -12.04 31.34 -20.41
CA ARG A 519 -12.45 30.10 -19.74
C ARG A 519 -12.12 28.88 -20.59
N VAL A 520 -11.77 27.78 -19.94
CA VAL A 520 -11.42 26.52 -20.62
C VAL A 520 -12.57 25.94 -21.46
N ALA A 521 -13.83 26.23 -21.13
CA ALA A 521 -14.99 25.74 -21.86
C ALA A 521 -15.43 26.65 -23.03
N VAL A 522 -14.90 27.88 -23.13
CA VAL A 522 -15.43 28.85 -24.10
C VAL A 522 -15.05 28.46 -25.52
N ARG A 523 -16.00 28.59 -26.44
CA ARG A 523 -15.83 28.21 -27.86
C ARG A 523 -15.87 29.45 -28.72
N PHE A 524 -14.82 29.67 -29.51
CA PHE A 524 -14.82 30.65 -30.59
C PHE A 524 -14.77 29.92 -31.93
N HIS A 525 -15.12 30.61 -33.01
CA HIS A 525 -15.04 30.04 -34.35
C HIS A 525 -14.73 31.10 -35.40
N SER A 526 -14.04 30.69 -36.45
CA SER A 526 -13.77 31.55 -37.60
C SER A 526 -13.61 30.71 -38.87
N ALA A 527 -13.88 31.33 -40.02
CA ALA A 527 -13.72 30.67 -41.31
C ALA A 527 -12.25 30.27 -41.51
N PRO A 528 -11.97 29.06 -42.05
CA PRO A 528 -10.63 28.49 -42.08
C PRO A 528 -9.62 29.24 -42.96
N ASN A 529 -10.11 30.12 -43.84
CA ASN A 529 -9.32 30.94 -44.76
C ASN A 529 -9.22 32.42 -44.35
N ILE A 530 -9.67 32.77 -43.14
CA ILE A 530 -9.61 34.13 -42.60
C ILE A 530 -8.58 34.20 -41.49
N THR A 531 -7.79 35.28 -41.48
CA THR A 531 -6.80 35.58 -40.45
C THR A 531 -7.39 36.50 -39.38
N ASN A 532 -6.90 36.38 -38.15
CA ASN A 532 -7.22 37.28 -37.04
C ASN A 532 -5.97 37.53 -36.21
N HIS A 533 -5.74 38.78 -35.80
CA HIS A 533 -4.56 39.19 -35.03
C HIS A 533 -4.54 38.68 -33.59
N ASN A 534 -5.62 38.03 -33.17
CA ASN A 534 -5.78 37.41 -31.86
C ASN A 534 -5.91 35.88 -31.96
N ILE A 535 -5.65 35.26 -33.13
CA ILE A 535 -5.69 33.80 -33.32
C ILE A 535 -4.35 33.28 -33.82
N GLY A 536 -3.79 32.32 -33.08
CA GLY A 536 -2.64 31.48 -33.40
C GLY A 536 -3.01 29.98 -33.34
N PHE A 537 -2.07 29.13 -32.94
CA PHE A 537 -2.31 27.70 -32.79
C PHE A 537 -1.21 27.00 -31.97
N ARG A 538 -1.53 25.78 -31.56
CA ARG A 538 -0.65 24.83 -30.86
C ARG A 538 -0.62 23.51 -31.62
N LEU A 539 0.45 22.75 -31.41
CA LEU A 539 0.64 21.44 -32.04
C LEU A 539 0.10 20.32 -31.16
N VAL A 540 -0.45 19.29 -31.80
CA VAL A 540 -0.68 17.96 -31.23
C VAL A 540 0.00 16.92 -32.11
N ARG A 541 0.44 15.82 -31.52
CA ARG A 541 0.97 14.65 -32.21
C ARG A 541 0.40 13.38 -31.58
N THR A 542 -0.08 12.47 -32.43
CA THR A 542 -0.44 11.10 -32.04
C THR A 542 0.85 10.27 -31.92
N HIS A 543 0.89 9.34 -30.96
CA HIS A 543 2.05 8.49 -30.68
C HIS A 543 2.36 7.47 -31.80
#